data_AF-A0A2Z2L964-F1
#
_entry.id   AF-A0A2Z2L964-F1
#
_cell.length_a   1.000
_cell.length_b   1.000
_cell.length_c   1.000
_cell.angle_alpha   90.00
_cell.angle_beta   90.00
_cell.angle_gamma   90.00
#
_symmetry.space_group_name_H-M   'P 1'
#
loop_
_entity.id
_entity.type
_entity.pdbx_description
1 polymer ?
#
loop_
_entity_poly.entity_id
_entity_poly.type
_entity_poly.pdbx_seq_one_letter_code
_entity_poly.pdbx_strand_id
1 'polypeptide(L)'
;MVEVVVYHGDIEQGIRTLKKKLQREGKPRQMKITHHEKPSEKRARKRDDCERRRKKLHGASSEPKLGRFQISARHFNICRPLISDDG
;
A
#
# COMPACT_ATOMS: atom_id res chain seq x y z
N MET A 1 -3.41 25.39 -11.24
CA MET A 1 -2.51 25.61 -10.08
C MET A 1 -2.85 24.57 -9.00
N VAL A 2 -1.90 24.01 -8.25
CA VAL A 2 -2.22 23.10 -7.12
C VAL A 2 -1.67 23.69 -5.84
N GLU A 3 -2.55 23.81 -4.85
CA GLU A 3 -2.21 24.34 -3.54
C GLU A 3 -2.64 23.35 -2.44
N VAL A 4 -1.87 23.35 -1.35
CA VAL A 4 -2.13 22.57 -0.16
C VAL A 4 -1.87 23.46 1.04
N VAL A 5 -2.89 23.61 1.88
CA VAL A 5 -2.77 24.24 3.19
C VAL A 5 -2.25 23.18 4.16
N VAL A 6 -1.22 23.52 4.91
CA VAL A 6 -0.62 22.65 5.93
C VAL A 6 -0.93 23.25 7.29
N TYR A 7 -1.45 22.42 8.18
CA TYR A 7 -1.77 22.82 9.55
C TYR A 7 -0.72 22.25 10.51
N HIS A 8 -0.49 22.96 11.61
CA HIS A 8 0.39 22.53 12.71
C HIS A 8 1.87 22.25 12.35
N GLY A 9 2.35 22.69 11.19
CA GLY A 9 3.74 22.47 10.77
C GLY A 9 4.03 21.05 10.26
N ASP A 10 3.00 20.21 10.03
CA ASP A 10 3.15 18.83 9.55
C ASP A 10 3.48 18.78 8.04
N ILE A 11 4.71 19.17 7.71
CA ILE A 11 5.23 19.29 6.34
C ILE A 11 5.12 17.95 5.59
N GLU A 12 5.41 16.82 6.24
CA GLU A 12 5.33 15.50 5.61
C GLU A 12 3.92 15.15 5.12
N GLN A 13 2.91 15.49 5.91
CA GLN A 13 1.52 15.27 5.56
C GLN A 13 1.09 16.20 4.41
N GLY A 14 1.57 17.45 4.43
CA GLY A 14 1.42 18.39 3.34
C GLY A 14 1.97 17.85 2.02
N ILE A 15 3.21 17.37 2.02
CA ILE A 15 3.88 16.78 0.84
C ILE A 15 3.12 15.54 0.34
N ARG A 16 2.69 14.65 1.24
CA ARG A 16 1.91 13.46 0.86
C ARG A 16 0.58 13.84 0.19
N THR A 17 -0.10 14.84 0.74
CA THR A 17 -1.38 15.33 0.22
C THR A 17 -1.20 16.00 -1.14
N LEU A 18 -0.18 16.84 -1.27
CA LEU A 18 0.20 17.47 -2.54
C LEU A 18 0.49 16.44 -3.62
N LYS A 19 1.32 15.43 -3.30
CA LYS A 19 1.64 14.34 -4.22
C LYS A 19 0.40 13.57 -4.69
N LYS A 20 -0.56 13.33 -3.78
CA LYS A 20 -1.85 12.71 -4.12
C LYS A 20 -2.70 13.61 -5.03
N LYS A 21 -2.79 14.92 -4.76
CA LYS A 21 -3.53 15.88 -5.61
C LYS A 21 -2.90 15.97 -7.02
N LEU A 22 -1.58 16.06 -7.11
CA LEU A 22 -0.86 16.08 -8.39
C LEU A 22 -1.11 14.81 -9.21
N GLN A 23 -1.19 13.65 -8.56
CA GLN A 23 -1.52 12.38 -9.23
C GLN A 23 -2.96 12.36 -9.75
N ARG A 24 -3.93 12.91 -9.00
CA ARG A 24 -5.33 13.01 -9.43
C ARG A 24 -5.50 13.91 -10.65
N GLU A 25 -4.80 15.04 -10.68
CA GLU A 25 -4.82 15.96 -11.83
C GLU A 25 -4.03 15.43 -13.04
N GLY A 26 -3.30 14.32 -12.92
CA GLY A 26 -2.58 13.72 -14.04
C GLY A 26 -1.37 14.54 -14.51
N LYS A 27 -0.95 15.59 -13.80
CA LYS A 27 0.25 16.39 -14.11
C LYS A 27 1.52 15.57 -14.37
N PRO A 28 1.88 14.54 -13.57
CA PRO A 28 3.07 13.73 -13.88
C PRO A 28 2.93 12.93 -15.18
N ARG A 29 1.70 12.63 -15.63
CA ARG A 29 1.46 12.03 -16.96
C ARG A 29 1.60 13.08 -18.05
N GLN A 30 1.07 14.28 -17.84
CA GLN A 30 1.20 15.39 -18.78
C GLN A 30 2.67 15.72 -19.02
N MET A 31 3.46 15.88 -17.95
CA MET A 31 4.90 16.13 -18.05
C MET A 31 5.63 15.03 -18.83
N LYS A 32 5.24 13.75 -18.71
CA LYS A 32 5.85 12.67 -19.51
C LYS A 32 5.51 12.73 -21.00
N ILE A 33 4.39 13.35 -21.38
CA ILE A 33 3.95 13.43 -22.78
C ILE A 33 4.59 14.63 -23.46
N THR A 34 4.77 15.75 -22.75
CA THR A 34 5.28 16.99 -23.34
C THR A 34 6.80 17.04 -23.51
N HIS A 35 7.56 16.17 -22.83
CA HIS A 35 9.03 16.16 -22.91
C HIS A 35 9.55 15.03 -23.80
N HIS A 36 10.53 15.33 -24.64
CA HIS A 36 11.17 14.35 -25.52
C HIS A 36 12.12 13.46 -24.71
N GLU A 37 11.63 12.28 -24.32
CA GLU A 37 12.41 11.23 -23.64
C GLU A 37 12.98 10.26 -24.67
N LYS A 38 14.25 9.83 -24.51
CA LYS A 38 14.84 8.85 -25.42
C LYS A 38 13.98 7.58 -25.46
N PRO A 39 13.81 6.94 -26.63
CA PRO A 39 12.90 5.80 -26.76
C PRO A 39 13.31 4.60 -25.87
N SER A 40 14.59 4.42 -25.57
CA SER A 40 15.09 3.41 -24.63
C SER A 40 14.63 3.69 -23.18
N GLU A 41 14.81 4.91 -22.71
CA GLU A 41 14.42 5.37 -21.35
C GLU A 41 12.90 5.30 -21.16
N LYS A 42 12.13 5.68 -22.20
CA LYS A 42 10.68 5.57 -22.21
C LYS A 42 10.20 4.12 -22.09
N ARG A 43 10.88 3.15 -22.70
CA ARG A 43 10.54 1.71 -22.60
C ARG A 43 10.82 1.17 -21.20
N ALA A 44 11.98 1.48 -20.62
CA ALA A 44 12.32 1.07 -19.26
C ALA A 44 11.33 1.63 -18.24
N ARG A 45 11.06 2.94 -18.30
CA ARG A 45 10.08 3.60 -17.43
C ARG A 45 8.67 3.04 -17.55
N LYS A 46 8.22 2.71 -18.77
CA LYS A 46 6.91 2.08 -18.99
C LYS A 46 6.82 0.69 -18.33
N ARG A 47 7.88 -0.11 -18.40
CA ARG A 47 7.94 -1.43 -17.74
C ARG A 47 7.85 -1.26 -16.22
N ASP A 48 8.62 -0.35 -15.65
CA ASP A 48 8.62 -0.07 -14.21
C ASP A 48 7.28 0.50 -13.71
N ASP A 49 6.66 1.41 -14.48
CA ASP A 49 5.34 1.98 -14.18
C ASP A 49 4.25 0.90 -14.21
N CYS A 50 4.28 -0.02 -15.18
CA CYS A 50 3.37 -1.16 -15.26
C CYS A 50 3.55 -2.10 -14.07
N GLU A 51 4.79 -2.43 -13.71
CA GLU A 51 5.05 -3.30 -12.56
C GLU A 51 4.62 -2.65 -11.25
N ARG A 52 4.86 -1.35 -11.07
CA ARG A 52 4.41 -0.59 -9.89
C ARG A 52 2.89 -0.53 -9.80
N ARG A 53 2.18 -0.31 -10.92
CA ARG A 53 0.71 -0.36 -10.96
C ARG A 53 0.20 -1.75 -10.62
N ARG A 54 0.80 -2.80 -11.19
CA ARG A 54 0.47 -4.20 -10.88
C ARG A 54 0.63 -4.50 -9.40
N LYS A 55 1.77 -4.13 -8.80
CA LYS A 55 2.04 -4.27 -7.36
C LYS A 55 1.03 -3.49 -6.50
N LYS A 56 0.60 -2.30 -6.96
CA LYS A 56 -0.41 -1.50 -6.26
C LYS A 56 -1.82 -2.08 -6.35
N LEU A 57 -2.19 -2.68 -7.49
CA LEU A 57 -3.49 -3.32 -7.71
C LEU A 57 -3.61 -4.67 -6.97
N HIS A 58 -2.54 -5.47 -6.97
CA HIS A 58 -2.51 -6.79 -6.34
C HIS A 58 -2.02 -6.78 -4.87
N GLY A 59 -1.50 -5.66 -4.37
CA GLY A 59 -0.97 -5.53 -3.01
C GLY A 59 -2.03 -5.19 -1.94
N ALA A 60 -3.31 -5.12 -2.31
CA ALA A 60 -4.41 -4.84 -1.39
C ALA A 60 -5.22 -6.10 -1.06
N SER A 61 -4.54 -7.10 -0.52
CA SER A 61 -5.12 -8.03 0.44
C SER A 61 -4.11 -8.13 1.56
N SER A 62 -4.31 -7.34 2.61
CA SER A 62 -3.62 -7.48 3.88
C SER A 62 -4.03 -8.81 4.51
N GLU A 63 -3.59 -9.92 3.93
CA GLU A 63 -3.33 -11.10 4.73
C GLU A 63 -1.96 -10.84 5.34
N PRO A 64 -1.86 -10.54 6.66
CA PRO A 64 -0.59 -10.78 7.31
C PRO A 64 -0.27 -12.24 7.00
N LYS A 65 0.86 -12.49 6.34
CA LYS A 65 1.42 -13.84 6.28
C LYS A 65 1.79 -14.17 7.72
N LEU A 66 0.80 -14.57 8.52
CA LEU A 66 1.04 -15.34 9.73
C LEU A 66 1.85 -16.51 9.21
N GLY A 67 3.17 -16.45 9.45
CA GLY A 67 4.05 -17.55 9.14
C GLY A 67 3.40 -18.80 9.72
N ARG A 68 3.48 -19.91 8.98
CA ARG A 68 3.10 -21.24 9.47
C ARG A 68 3.96 -21.56 10.70
N PHE A 69 3.64 -21.00 11.86
CA PHE A 69 4.06 -21.53 13.14
C PHE A 69 3.15 -22.73 13.37
N GLN A 70 3.61 -23.90 12.92
CA GLN A 70 3.08 -25.17 13.39
C GLN A 70 3.47 -25.28 14.88
N ILE A 71 2.71 -24.63 15.76
CA ILE A 71 2.81 -24.95 17.19
C ILE A 71 2.21 -26.35 17.31
N SER A 72 3.08 -27.34 17.49
CA SER A 72 2.68 -28.73 17.65
C SER A 72 1.67 -28.81 18.80
N ALA A 73 0.45 -29.25 18.49
CA ALA A 73 -0.61 -29.50 19.47
C ALA A 73 -0.29 -30.74 20.32
N ARG A 74 0.81 -30.71 21.09
CA ARG A 74 1.22 -31.81 21.97
C ARG A 74 1.47 -31.41 23.42
N HIS A 75 1.08 -30.21 23.88
CA HIS A 75 1.34 -29.87 25.29
C HIS A 75 0.34 -29.00 26.05
N PHE A 76 -0.90 -28.83 25.58
CA PHE A 76 -1.93 -28.20 26.40
C PHE A 76 -3.09 -29.17 26.65
N ASN A 77 -2.90 -30.06 27.63
CA ASN A 77 -4.01 -30.68 28.34
C ASN A 77 -4.66 -29.59 29.19
N ILE A 78 -5.64 -28.88 28.62
CA ILE A 78 -6.52 -28.02 29.42
C ILE A 78 -7.72 -28.89 29.79
N CYS A 79 -7.74 -29.35 31.04
CA CYS A 79 -8.92 -29.93 31.66
C CYS A 79 -10.06 -28.92 31.60
N ARG A 80 -11.11 -29.22 30.84
CA ARG A 80 -12.37 -28.46 30.90
C ARG A 80 -13.14 -28.95 32.12
N PRO A 81 -13.40 -28.13 33.16
CA PRO A 81 -14.34 -28.53 34.19
C PRO A 81 -15.75 -28.55 33.58
N LEU A 82 -16.44 -29.67 33.76
CA LEU A 82 -17.87 -29.80 33.48
C LEU A 82 -18.61 -28.87 34.45
N ILE A 83 -19.14 -27.77 33.94
CA ILE A 83 -20.23 -27.06 34.59
C ILE A 83 -21.48 -27.76 34.09
N SER A 84 -22.07 -28.60 34.94
CA SER A 84 -23.46 -29.02 34.80
C SER A 84 -24.29 -27.88 35.37
N ASP A 85 -25.02 -27.16 34.53
CA ASP A 85 -26.04 -26.22 34.96
C ASP A 85 -27.30 -27.03 35.33
N ASP A 86 -27.55 -27.17 36.64
CA ASP A 86 -28.88 -27.49 37.18
C ASP A 86 -29.67 -26.17 37.28
N GLY A 87 -30.85 -26.11 36.65
CA GLY A 87 -31.77 -24.97 36.70
C GLY A 87 -32.86 -25.02 35.64
#